data_AF-K1U8E1-F1
#
_entry.id   AF-K1U8E1-F1
#
_cell.length_a   1.000
_cell.length_b   1.000
_cell.length_c   1.000
_cell.angle_alpha   90.00
_cell.angle_beta   90.00
_cell.angle_gamma   90.00
#
_symmetry.space_group_name_H-M   'P 1'
#
loop_
_entity.id
_entity.type
_entity.pdbx_description
1 polymer ?
#
loop_
_entity_poly.entity_id
_entity_poly.type
_entity_poly.pdbx_seq_one_letter_code
_entity_poly.pdbx_strand_id
1 'polypeptide(L)'
;GVAIYDTAQQVIRTKNTASDKDLLIVQPADLDGMLRQLPHCRAVLTAGQLATKVFSEHFGIKEKPEMGGYAEFQFEGRRLRLYRMPSSSRAYPMAVEKKAEFYRKMFDEIL
;
A
#
# COMPACT_ATOMS: atom_id res chain seq x y z
N GLY A 1 7.39 -11.88 9.57
CA GLY A 1 6.96 -12.47 8.28
C GLY A 1 6.52 -11.37 7.34
N VAL A 2 6.53 -11.61 6.04
CA VAL A 2 6.07 -10.65 5.01
C VAL A 2 4.99 -11.32 4.16
N ALA A 3 3.88 -10.65 3.95
CA ALA A 3 2.81 -11.06 3.04
C ALA A 3 2.69 -10.02 1.92
N ILE A 4 2.38 -10.46 0.70
CA ILE A 4 2.26 -9.60 -0.49
C ILE A 4 0.94 -9.91 -1.17
N TYR A 5 0.16 -8.87 -1.47
CA TYR A 5 -1.08 -8.97 -2.21
C TYR A 5 -1.44 -7.61 -2.84
N ASP A 6 -2.39 -7.61 -3.77
CA ASP A 6 -2.88 -6.40 -4.44
C ASP A 6 -4.12 -5.81 -3.76
N THR A 7 -4.32 -4.49 -3.87
CA THR A 7 -5.55 -3.83 -3.38
C THR A 7 -6.77 -4.08 -4.27
N ALA A 8 -6.58 -4.70 -5.43
CA ALA A 8 -7.63 -5.03 -6.39
C ALA A 8 -7.40 -6.44 -6.96
N GLN A 9 -8.48 -7.21 -7.10
CA GLN A 9 -8.47 -8.56 -7.67
C GLN A 9 -8.62 -8.54 -9.19
N GLN A 10 -9.39 -7.57 -9.71
CA GLN A 10 -9.60 -7.40 -11.14
C GLN A 10 -9.50 -5.93 -11.52
N VAL A 11 -8.67 -5.66 -12.53
CA VAL A 11 -8.42 -4.32 -13.06
C VAL A 11 -8.46 -4.31 -14.58
N ILE A 12 -8.97 -3.23 -15.16
CA ILE A 12 -8.88 -2.94 -16.59
C ILE A 12 -7.80 -1.90 -16.81
N ARG A 13 -6.85 -2.21 -17.70
CA ARG A 13 -5.83 -1.26 -18.18
C ARG A 13 -6.37 -0.56 -19.42
N THR A 14 -6.78 0.70 -19.32
CA THR A 14 -7.43 1.43 -20.42
C THR A 14 -6.47 1.82 -21.54
N LYS A 15 -5.17 1.94 -21.22
CA LYS A 15 -4.11 2.29 -22.19
C LYS A 15 -2.97 1.27 -22.21
N ASN A 16 -3.23 0.05 -21.76
CA ASN A 16 -2.22 -1.01 -21.65
C ASN A 16 -0.99 -0.64 -20.77
N THR A 17 -1.14 0.32 -19.85
CA THR A 17 -0.11 0.69 -18.86
C THR A 17 -0.56 0.29 -17.45
N ALA A 18 0.39 0.16 -16.53
CA ALA A 18 0.12 -0.05 -15.10
C ALA A 18 0.15 1.28 -14.31
N SER A 19 -0.07 2.41 -14.98
CA SER A 19 -0.10 3.72 -14.36
C SER A 19 -1.43 3.92 -13.63
N ASP A 20 -1.38 4.47 -12.42
CA ASP A 20 -2.56 4.71 -11.56
C ASP A 20 -3.73 5.39 -12.29
N LYS A 21 -3.45 6.33 -13.20
CA LYS A 21 -4.47 7.07 -13.97
C LYS A 21 -5.15 6.28 -15.10
N ASP A 22 -4.55 5.16 -15.51
CA ASP A 22 -5.00 4.34 -16.63
C ASP A 22 -5.54 2.97 -16.15
N LEU A 23 -5.76 2.83 -14.84
CA LEU A 23 -6.31 1.65 -14.19
C LEU A 23 -7.74 1.91 -13.70
N LEU A 24 -8.66 1.02 -14.07
CA LEU A 24 -10.00 0.95 -13.51
C LEU A 24 -10.09 -0.30 -12.64
N ILE A 25 -10.41 -0.13 -11.36
CA ILE A 25 -10.67 -1.25 -10.45
C ILE A 25 -12.09 -1.75 -10.71
N VAL A 26 -12.18 -3.00 -11.17
CA VAL A 26 -13.46 -3.69 -11.40
C VAL A 26 -13.88 -4.45 -10.15
N GLN A 27 -12.90 -5.10 -9.50
CA GLN A 27 -13.12 -5.84 -8.27
C GLN A 27 -12.04 -5.47 -7.23
N PRO A 28 -12.39 -4.79 -6.13
CA PRO A 28 -11.46 -4.54 -5.04
C PRO A 28 -11.10 -5.83 -4.29
N ALA A 29 -9.97 -5.83 -3.59
CA ALA A 29 -9.62 -6.91 -2.67
C ALA A 29 -10.40 -6.81 -1.35
N ASP A 30 -10.65 -7.94 -0.71
CA ASP A 30 -11.20 -7.98 0.66
C ASP A 30 -10.09 -7.64 1.67
N LEU A 31 -9.86 -6.35 1.87
CA LEU A 31 -8.82 -5.84 2.78
C LEU A 31 -9.06 -6.28 4.23
N ASP A 32 -10.32 -6.35 4.66
CA ASP A 32 -10.67 -6.77 6.02
C ASP A 32 -10.39 -8.26 6.21
N GLY A 33 -10.82 -9.10 5.27
CA GLY A 33 -10.56 -10.54 5.29
C GLY A 33 -9.07 -10.86 5.31
N MET A 34 -8.27 -10.12 4.53
CA MET A 34 -6.80 -10.25 4.56
C MET A 34 -6.22 -9.90 5.94
N LEU A 35 -6.62 -8.77 6.54
CA LEU A 35 -6.12 -8.39 7.87
C LEU A 35 -6.58 -9.36 8.96
N ARG A 36 -7.77 -9.96 8.86
CA ARG A 36 -8.24 -11.01 9.78
C ARG A 36 -7.38 -12.27 9.69
N GLN A 37 -6.97 -12.66 8.48
CA GLN A 37 -6.08 -13.81 8.28
C GLN A 37 -4.64 -13.56 8.78
N LEU A 38 -4.28 -12.30 9.05
CA LEU A 38 -2.97 -11.91 9.57
C LEU A 38 -3.10 -11.32 10.98
N PRO A 39 -3.39 -12.13 12.02
CA PRO A 39 -3.66 -11.64 13.38
C PRO A 39 -2.48 -10.86 13.98
N HIS A 40 -1.25 -11.22 13.62
CA HIS A 40 -0.02 -10.58 14.09
C HIS A 40 0.50 -9.45 13.18
N CYS A 41 -0.29 -9.04 12.18
CA CYS A 41 0.08 -7.92 11.31
C CYS A 41 0.23 -6.63 12.13
N ARG A 42 1.37 -5.94 11.95
CA ARG A 42 1.68 -4.68 12.64
C ARG A 42 1.59 -3.46 11.71
N ALA A 43 1.80 -3.67 10.42
CA ALA A 43 1.63 -2.62 9.43
C ALA A 43 1.33 -3.16 8.04
N VAL A 44 0.80 -2.26 7.23
CA VAL A 44 0.55 -2.43 5.81
C VAL A 44 1.38 -1.42 5.04
N LEU A 45 1.92 -1.88 3.92
CA LEU A 45 2.70 -1.10 2.98
C LEU A 45 1.86 -0.96 1.71
N THR A 46 1.71 0.26 1.20
CA THR A 46 1.14 0.50 -0.13
C THR A 46 2.18 1.18 -1.02
N ALA A 47 2.34 0.68 -2.25
CA ALA A 47 3.28 1.21 -3.22
C ALA A 47 2.53 1.96 -4.32
N GLY A 48 2.78 3.26 -4.47
CA GLY A 48 2.06 4.11 -5.44
C GLY A 48 0.80 4.77 -4.87
N GLN A 49 0.19 5.66 -5.65
CA GLN A 49 -0.86 6.55 -5.17
C GLN A 49 -2.23 5.88 -5.15
N LEU A 50 -2.56 5.05 -6.16
CA LEU A 50 -3.86 4.38 -6.24
C LEU A 50 -4.05 3.38 -5.10
N ALA A 51 -3.07 2.50 -4.84
CA ALA A 51 -3.14 1.54 -3.75
C ALA A 51 -3.27 2.22 -2.38
N THR A 52 -2.48 3.29 -2.15
CA THR A 52 -2.60 4.10 -0.92
C THR A 52 -4.00 4.67 -0.78
N LYS A 53 -4.55 5.24 -1.86
CA LYS A 53 -5.88 5.86 -1.86
C LYS A 53 -6.97 4.83 -1.51
N VAL A 54 -6.99 3.69 -2.22
CA VAL A 54 -7.98 2.62 -2.00
C VAL A 54 -7.94 2.14 -0.56
N PHE A 55 -6.73 1.90 -0.03
CA PHE A 55 -6.57 1.42 1.34
C PHE A 55 -6.98 2.48 2.38
N SER A 56 -6.55 3.74 2.21
CA SER A 56 -6.91 4.83 3.12
C SER A 56 -8.41 5.10 3.13
N GLU A 57 -9.08 5.08 1.98
CA GLU A 57 -10.53 5.27 1.88
C GLU A 57 -11.29 4.13 2.56
N HIS A 58 -10.87 2.87 2.36
CA HIS A 58 -11.50 1.70 2.97
C HIS A 58 -11.47 1.74 4.51
N PHE A 59 -10.34 2.12 5.12
CA PHE A 59 -10.19 2.19 6.58
C PHE A 59 -10.46 3.57 7.19
N GLY A 60 -10.93 4.54 6.41
CA GLY A 60 -11.22 5.90 6.89
C GLY A 60 -10.00 6.67 7.42
N ILE A 61 -8.82 6.38 6.88
CA ILE A 61 -7.55 7.00 7.30
C ILE A 61 -7.48 8.41 6.71
N LYS A 62 -7.72 9.42 7.56
CA LYS A 62 -7.76 10.83 7.15
C LYS A 62 -6.37 11.40 6.87
N GLU A 63 -5.37 10.94 7.62
CA GLU A 63 -4.00 11.39 7.45
C GLU A 63 -3.35 10.62 6.30
N LYS A 64 -3.05 11.32 5.21
CA LYS A 64 -2.34 10.73 4.09
C LYS A 64 -0.84 10.83 4.38
N PRO A 65 -0.16 9.72 4.67
CA PRO A 65 1.27 9.77 4.93
C PRO A 65 2.03 10.32 3.73
N GLU A 66 3.11 11.05 4.02
CA GLU A 66 4.10 11.42 3.01
C GLU A 66 4.78 10.16 2.45
N MET A 67 5.45 10.31 1.30
CA MET A 67 6.23 9.21 0.76
C MET A 67 7.35 8.84 1.74
N GLY A 68 7.43 7.57 2.13
CA GLY A 68 8.36 7.10 3.16
C GLY A 68 7.82 7.18 4.58
N GLY A 69 6.69 7.85 4.81
CA GLY A 69 6.06 7.97 6.12
C GLY A 69 4.98 6.92 6.36
N TYR A 70 4.39 6.99 7.55
CA TYR A 70 3.22 6.20 7.92
C TYR A 70 2.15 7.02 8.62
N ALA A 71 0.92 6.52 8.60
CA ALA A 71 -0.17 6.96 9.45
C ALA A 71 -0.69 5.76 10.29
N GLU A 72 -1.11 6.00 11.52
CA GLU A 72 -1.70 4.95 12.35
C GLU A 72 -3.21 4.83 12.08
N PHE A 73 -3.72 3.60 12.12
CA PHE A 73 -5.15 3.33 12.00
C PHE A 73 -5.57 2.17 12.90
N GLN A 74 -6.88 2.08 13.18
CA GLN A 74 -7.47 1.05 14.02
C GLN A 74 -8.20 0.04 13.14
N PHE A 75 -8.01 -1.25 13.42
CA PHE A 75 -8.76 -2.34 12.81
C PHE A 75 -9.05 -3.42 13.83
N GLU A 76 -10.33 -3.63 14.16
CA GLU A 76 -10.81 -4.67 15.08
C GLU A 76 -10.04 -4.70 16.42
N GLY A 77 -9.84 -3.52 17.03
CA GLY A 77 -9.14 -3.36 18.31
C GLY A 77 -7.60 -3.41 18.20
N ARG A 78 -7.05 -3.56 16.99
CA ARG A 78 -5.62 -3.51 16.73
C ARG A 78 -5.22 -2.15 16.17
N ARG A 79 -4.09 -1.63 16.64
CA ARG A 79 -3.44 -0.45 16.05
C ARG A 79 -2.40 -0.92 15.03
N LEU A 80 -2.56 -0.49 13.78
CA LEU A 80 -1.63 -0.79 12.69
C LEU A 80 -1.10 0.51 12.09
N ARG A 81 0.02 0.41 11.38
CA ARG A 81 0.57 1.50 10.57
C ARG A 81 0.27 1.27 9.09
N LEU A 82 -0.09 2.31 8.36
CA LEU A 82 -0.12 2.33 6.90
C LEU A 82 1.08 3.12 6.41
N TYR A 83 2.04 2.45 5.78
CA TYR A 83 3.18 3.06 5.11
C TYR A 83 2.87 3.37 3.64
N ARG A 84 3.31 4.54 3.17
CA ARG A 84 3.23 4.92 1.76
C ARG A 84 4.62 4.92 1.13
N MET A 85 4.90 3.94 0.28
CA MET A 85 6.19 3.80 -0.39
C MET A 85 6.12 4.24 -1.87
N PRO A 86 7.27 4.63 -2.46
CA PRO A 86 7.36 4.81 -3.90
C PRO A 86 6.98 3.51 -4.62
N SER A 87 6.43 3.62 -5.83
CA SER A 87 6.14 2.43 -6.64
C SER A 87 7.45 1.69 -6.96
N SER A 88 7.46 0.37 -6.75
CA SER A 88 8.57 -0.50 -7.11
C SER A 88 8.73 -0.68 -8.63
N SER A 89 7.75 -0.25 -9.42
CA SER A 89 7.79 -0.33 -10.88
C SER A 89 8.98 0.42 -11.48
N ARG A 90 9.58 -0.14 -12.54
CA ARG A 90 10.62 0.52 -13.34
C ARG A 90 10.11 1.83 -13.96
N ALA A 91 8.82 1.91 -14.27
CA ALA A 91 8.23 3.09 -14.91
C ALA A 91 8.16 4.32 -13.97
N TYR A 92 8.28 4.11 -12.65
CA TYR A 92 8.30 5.22 -11.71
C TYR A 92 9.66 5.95 -11.79
N PRO A 93 9.67 7.28 -12.08
CA PRO A 93 10.87 8.05 -12.44
C PRO A 93 11.74 8.38 -11.21
N MET A 94 12.29 7.34 -10.59
CA MET A 94 13.19 7.42 -9.44
C MET A 94 14.19 6.26 -9.54
N ALA A 95 15.45 6.57 -9.25
CA ALA A 95 16.53 5.59 -9.20
C ALA A 95 16.21 4.46 -8.19
N VAL A 96 16.64 3.24 -8.50
CA VAL A 96 16.34 2.05 -7.69
C VAL A 96 16.95 2.19 -6.29
N GLU A 97 18.14 2.79 -6.20
CA GLU A 97 18.88 3.05 -4.97
C GLU A 97 18.07 3.96 -4.05
N LYS A 98 17.52 5.05 -4.60
CA LYS A 98 16.65 5.97 -3.85
C LYS A 98 15.34 5.31 -3.41
N LYS A 99 14.75 4.44 -4.24
CA LYS A 99 13.59 3.64 -3.83
C LYS A 99 13.97 2.76 -2.65
N ALA A 100 15.08 2.04 -2.75
CA ALA A 100 15.56 1.12 -1.72
C ALA A 100 15.79 1.82 -0.37
N GLU A 101 16.26 3.07 -0.35
CA GLU A 101 16.40 3.86 0.87
C GLU A 101 15.07 4.04 1.63
N PHE A 102 13.97 4.29 0.92
CA PHE A 102 12.63 4.37 1.53
C PHE A 102 12.20 3.04 2.17
N TYR A 103 12.37 1.95 1.43
CA TYR A 103 12.01 0.61 1.93
C TYR A 103 12.91 0.19 3.10
N ARG A 104 14.21 0.52 3.06
CA ARG A 104 15.14 0.23 4.15
C ARG A 104 14.69 0.90 5.45
N LYS A 105 14.42 2.20 5.41
CA LYS A 105 13.92 2.95 6.58
C LYS A 105 12.65 2.33 7.15
N MET A 106 11.69 1.97 6.31
CA MET A 106 10.46 1.29 6.74
C MET A 106 10.76 -0.05 7.43
N PHE A 107 11.63 -0.88 6.86
CA PHE A 107 11.99 -2.16 7.46
C PHE A 107 12.73 -1.98 8.80
N ASP A 108 13.64 -1.01 8.90
CA ASP A 108 14.36 -0.68 10.13
C ASP A 108 13.41 -0.20 11.26
N GLU A 109 12.27 0.40 10.92
CA GLU A 109 11.28 0.87 11.90
C GLU A 109 10.31 -0.22 12.39
N ILE A 110 10.13 -1.32 11.63
CA ILE A 110 9.06 -2.30 11.86
C ILE A 110 9.55 -3.70 12.25
N LEU A 111 10.76 -4.07 11.83
CA LEU A 111 11.39 -5.36 12.13
C LEU A 111 12.19 -5.26 13.43
#